data_AF-A0A8J6P0S8-F1
#
_entry.id   AF-A0A8J6P0S8-F1
#
_cell.length_a   1.000
_cell.length_b   1.000
_cell.length_c   1.000
_cell.angle_alpha   90.00
_cell.angle_beta   90.00
_cell.angle_gamma   90.00
#
_symmetry.space_group_name_H-M   'P 1'
#
loop_
_entity.id
_entity.type
_entity.pdbx_description
1 polymer ?
#
loop_
_entity_poly.entity_id
_entity_poly.type
_entity_poly.pdbx_seq_one_letter_code
_entity_poly.pdbx_strand_id
1 'polypeptide(L)'
;MIENQEILTNSSATFPGQTKLSGFNDYQEFLNFSESLFQLKPKEYNGLFNVLLKLQSIGQDAVQTMLSLKSNTDKHDRYELIRFMIQFDSMDMEDILT
;
A
#
# COMPACT_ATOMS: atom_id res chain seq x y z
N MET A 1 -44.97 -12.19 8.44
CA MET A 1 -44.60 -10.83 8.03
C MET A 1 -43.11 -10.71 8.27
N ILE A 2 -42.36 -10.60 7.18
CA ILE A 2 -40.90 -10.61 7.13
C ILE A 2 -40.42 -9.16 7.23
N GLU A 3 -39.14 -9.00 7.59
CA GLU A 3 -38.20 -7.96 7.13
C GLU A 3 -37.80 -6.92 8.19
N ASN A 4 -36.53 -6.60 8.40
CA ASN A 4 -35.27 -7.11 7.85
C ASN A 4 -34.17 -6.78 8.86
N GLN A 5 -33.36 -7.75 9.22
CA GLN A 5 -32.09 -7.50 9.91
C GLN A 5 -31.15 -6.91 8.86
N GLU A 6 -30.78 -5.64 9.03
CA GLU A 6 -29.73 -5.02 8.23
C GLU A 6 -28.41 -5.72 8.56
N ILE A 7 -28.10 -6.72 7.75
CA ILE A 7 -26.78 -7.29 7.62
C ILE A 7 -25.90 -6.13 7.17
N LEU A 8 -25.03 -5.65 8.07
CA LEU A 8 -23.84 -4.89 7.72
C LEU A 8 -23.01 -5.80 6.83
N THR A 9 -23.31 -5.77 5.53
CA THR A 9 -22.40 -6.17 4.49
C THR A 9 -21.21 -5.25 4.65
N ASN A 10 -20.18 -5.72 5.36
CA ASN A 10 -18.81 -5.32 5.10
C ASN A 10 -18.55 -5.71 3.65
N SER A 11 -19.04 -4.85 2.76
CA SER A 11 -18.62 -4.79 1.38
C SER A 11 -17.11 -4.69 1.51
N SER A 12 -16.43 -5.78 1.18
CA SER A 12 -15.11 -5.68 0.60
C SER A 12 -15.29 -4.67 -0.52
N ALA A 13 -14.99 -3.42 -0.22
CA ALA A 13 -14.94 -2.38 -1.21
C ALA A 13 -13.77 -2.79 -2.07
N THR A 14 -14.05 -3.63 -3.07
CA THR A 14 -13.30 -3.68 -4.31
C THR A 14 -13.47 -2.27 -4.89
N PHE A 15 -12.71 -1.34 -4.33
CA PHE A 15 -12.47 -0.05 -4.92
C PHE A 15 -12.06 -0.36 -6.35
N PRO A 16 -12.73 0.21 -7.37
CA PRO A 16 -12.39 -0.07 -8.76
C PRO A 16 -10.90 0.19 -8.91
N GLY A 17 -10.16 -0.91 -9.09
CA GLY A 17 -8.76 -0.97 -8.72
C GLY A 17 -7.98 0.11 -9.41
N GLN A 18 -7.50 1.10 -8.66
CA GLN A 18 -6.45 1.96 -9.17
C GLN A 18 -5.28 1.04 -9.46
N THR A 19 -4.99 0.85 -10.74
CA THR A 19 -3.82 0.10 -11.21
C THR A 19 -2.61 1.01 -11.39
N LYS A 20 -2.78 2.30 -11.10
CA LYS A 20 -1.82 3.35 -11.36
C LYS A 20 -1.73 4.31 -10.17
N LEU A 21 -0.49 4.60 -9.77
CA LEU A 21 -0.18 5.66 -8.80
C LEU A 21 -0.21 7.02 -9.51
N SER A 22 -1.02 7.93 -8.99
CA SER A 22 -0.96 9.36 -9.30
C SER A 22 0.44 9.88 -8.99
N GLY A 23 0.97 10.72 -9.89
CA GLY A 23 2.35 11.20 -9.81
C GLY A 23 3.35 10.39 -10.64
N PHE A 24 2.94 9.25 -11.21
CA PHE A 24 3.76 8.45 -12.13
C PHE A 24 3.00 8.19 -13.43
N ASN A 25 3.71 8.10 -14.55
CA ASN A 25 3.15 7.76 -15.85
C ASN A 25 2.91 6.26 -15.99
N ASP A 26 3.85 5.46 -15.47
CA ASP A 26 3.83 4.00 -15.49
C ASP A 26 4.62 3.39 -14.30
N TYR A 27 4.64 2.06 -14.23
CA TYR A 27 5.36 1.32 -13.19
C TYR A 27 6.89 1.51 -13.27
N GLN A 28 7.45 1.73 -14.47
CA GLN A 28 8.89 1.91 -14.63
C GLN A 28 9.34 3.25 -14.04
N GLU A 29 8.55 4.31 -14.21
CA GLU A 29 8.81 5.60 -13.57
C GLU A 29 8.73 5.50 -12.04
N PHE A 30 7.73 4.79 -11.52
CA PHE A 30 7.65 4.46 -10.10
C PHE A 30 8.90 3.71 -9.61
N LEU A 31 9.35 2.70 -10.36
CA LEU A 31 10.50 1.89 -9.98
C LEU A 31 11.78 2.73 -9.93
N ASN A 32 12.04 3.51 -10.98
CA ASN A 32 13.20 4.40 -11.06
C ASN A 32 13.21 5.41 -9.89
N PHE A 33 12.05 5.99 -9.58
CA PHE A 33 11.92 6.90 -8.45
C PHE A 33 12.16 6.17 -7.12
N SER A 34 11.56 5.00 -6.93
CA SER A 34 11.72 4.19 -5.71
C SER A 34 13.17 3.78 -5.46
N GLU A 35 13.88 3.35 -6.50
CA GLU A 35 15.30 2.98 -6.43
C GLU A 35 16.21 4.17 -6.08
N SER A 36 15.80 5.40 -6.46
CA SER A 36 16.52 6.61 -6.05
C SER A 36 16.37 6.93 -4.56
N LEU A 37 15.30 6.45 -3.92
CA LEU A 37 14.98 6.76 -2.52
C LEU A 37 15.37 5.63 -1.56
N PHE A 38 15.23 4.38 -2.00
CA PHE A 38 15.29 3.19 -1.17
C PHE A 38 16.19 2.12 -1.81
N GLN A 39 16.85 1.32 -0.97
CA GLN A 39 17.63 0.15 -1.40
C GLN A 39 16.86 -1.12 -1.04
N LEU A 40 15.77 -1.39 -1.78
CA LEU A 40 14.90 -2.55 -1.55
C LEU A 40 15.28 -3.75 -2.43
N LYS A 41 14.81 -4.93 -2.07
CA LYS A 41 14.86 -6.14 -2.91
C LYS A 41 13.83 -6.01 -4.04
N PRO A 42 14.04 -6.65 -5.21
CA PRO A 42 13.10 -6.58 -6.33
C PRO A 42 11.62 -6.87 -5.98
N LYS A 43 11.36 -7.87 -5.12
CA LYS A 43 10.00 -8.20 -4.65
C LYS A 43 9.39 -7.15 -3.74
N GLU A 44 10.21 -6.42 -2.99
CA GLU A 44 9.76 -5.37 -2.05
C GLU A 44 9.25 -4.13 -2.80
N TYR A 45 9.78 -3.82 -4.00
CA TYR A 45 9.24 -2.72 -4.82
C TYR A 45 7.81 -2.97 -5.28
N ASN A 46 7.49 -4.22 -5.67
CA ASN A 46 6.13 -4.59 -6.02
C ASN A 46 5.18 -4.52 -4.80
N GLY A 47 5.66 -4.95 -3.63
CA GLY A 47 4.91 -4.79 -2.39
C GLY A 47 4.65 -3.32 -2.05
N LEU A 48 5.67 -2.47 -2.15
CA LEU A 48 5.54 -1.03 -1.91
C LEU A 48 4.55 -0.38 -2.88
N PHE A 49 4.57 -0.78 -4.16
CA PHE A 49 3.60 -0.31 -5.15
C PHE A 49 2.16 -0.62 -4.73
N ASN A 50 1.88 -1.86 -4.31
CA ASN A 50 0.56 -2.27 -3.87
C ASN A 50 0.09 -1.51 -2.61
N VAL A 51 0.99 -1.32 -1.65
CA VAL A 51 0.71 -0.51 -0.46
C VAL A 51 0.34 0.92 -0.85
N LEU A 52 1.11 1.54 -1.74
CA LEU A 52 0.85 2.91 -2.18
C LEU A 52 -0.47 3.02 -2.95
N LEU A 53 -0.88 2.00 -3.72
CA LEU A 53 -2.18 1.99 -4.39
C LEU A 53 -3.33 2.01 -3.38
N LYS A 54 -3.20 1.25 -2.30
CA LYS A 54 -4.20 1.22 -1.20
C LYS A 54 -4.19 2.51 -0.39
N LEU A 55 -3.03 3.11 -0.13
CA LEU A 55 -2.95 4.42 0.51
C LEU A 55 -3.57 5.51 -0.38
N GLN A 56 -3.37 5.42 -1.69
CA GLN A 56 -3.97 6.35 -2.64
C GLN A 56 -5.49 6.23 -2.72
N SER A 57 -6.04 5.01 -2.62
CA SER A 57 -7.50 4.84 -2.63
C SER A 57 -8.18 5.50 -1.42
N ILE A 58 -7.45 5.73 -0.32
CA ILE A 58 -7.91 6.49 0.85
C ILE A 58 -7.44 7.96 0.86
N GLY A 59 -6.93 8.45 -0.28
CA GLY A 59 -6.62 9.87 -0.50
C GLY A 59 -5.17 10.30 -0.19
N GLN A 60 -4.26 9.36 0.04
CA GLN A 60 -2.84 9.69 0.21
C GLN A 60 -2.14 9.91 -1.13
N ASP A 61 -1.20 10.85 -1.18
CA ASP A 61 -0.34 11.04 -2.34
C ASP A 61 0.87 10.08 -2.27
N ALA A 62 1.07 9.30 -3.34
CA ALA A 62 2.10 8.28 -3.38
C ALA A 62 3.52 8.86 -3.29
N VAL A 63 3.78 9.96 -4.00
CA VAL A 63 5.09 10.62 -4.03
C VAL A 63 5.41 11.21 -2.66
N GLN A 64 4.48 11.95 -2.06
CA GLN A 64 4.64 12.54 -0.73
C GLN A 64 4.79 11.47 0.36
N THR A 65 4.08 10.35 0.25
CA THR A 65 4.22 9.21 1.16
C THR A 65 5.65 8.67 1.13
N MET A 66 6.20 8.45 -0.07
CA MET A 66 7.58 7.95 -0.23
C MET A 66 8.63 8.96 0.27
N LEU A 67 8.44 10.25 0.00
CA LEU A 67 9.33 11.31 0.51
C LEU A 67 9.27 11.41 2.04
N SER A 68 8.09 11.22 2.63
CA SER A 68 7.90 11.19 4.09
C SER A 68 8.57 9.98 4.71
N LEU A 69 8.41 8.79 4.12
CA LEU A 69 9.13 7.58 4.54
C LEU A 69 10.65 7.79 4.48
N LYS A 70 11.14 8.48 3.44
CA LYS A 70 12.57 8.79 3.32
C LYS A 70 13.07 9.79 4.37
N SER A 71 12.24 10.72 4.81
CA SER A 71 12.67 11.84 5.66
C SER A 71 12.49 11.58 7.15
N ASN A 72 11.49 10.79 7.54
CA ASN A 72 11.04 10.66 8.93
C ASN A 72 11.67 9.48 9.69
N THR A 73 12.54 8.70 9.04
CA THR A 73 13.14 7.51 9.64
C THR A 73 14.63 7.43 9.35
N ASP A 74 15.39 6.97 10.35
CA ASP A 74 16.77 6.56 10.15
C ASP A 74 16.84 5.44 9.09
N LYS A 75 17.99 5.33 8.40
CA LYS A 75 18.13 4.46 7.22
C LYS A 75 17.68 3.02 7.49
N HIS A 76 17.96 2.49 8.68
CA HIS A 76 17.59 1.13 9.06
C HIS A 76 16.07 1.00 9.30
N ASP A 77 15.52 1.86 10.16
CA ASP A 77 14.10 1.86 10.55
C ASP A 77 13.17 2.09 9.35
N ARG A 78 13.63 2.84 8.35
CA ARG A 78 12.93 3.03 7.08
C ARG A 78 12.61 1.72 6.38
N TYR A 79 13.61 0.86 6.25
CA TYR A 79 13.46 -0.39 5.51
C TYR A 79 12.61 -1.38 6.28
N GLU A 80 12.74 -1.41 7.61
CA GLU A 80 11.88 -2.22 8.46
C GLU A 80 10.43 -1.74 8.41
N LEU A 81 10.18 -0.42 8.41
CA LEU A 81 8.83 0.13 8.24
C LEU A 81 8.22 -0.22 6.87
N ILE A 82 8.99 -0.09 5.78
CA ILE A 82 8.53 -0.48 4.44
C ILE A 82 8.18 -1.96 4.41
N ARG A 83 9.04 -2.83 4.97
CA ARG A 83 8.77 -4.27 5.04
C ARG A 83 7.54 -4.59 5.88
N PHE A 84 7.39 -3.92 7.02
CA PHE A 84 6.22 -4.06 7.88
C PHE A 84 4.94 -3.71 7.12
N MET A 85 4.93 -2.57 6.42
CA MET A 85 3.78 -2.17 5.59
C MET A 85 3.45 -3.21 4.52
N ILE A 86 4.46 -3.75 3.83
CA ILE A 86 4.26 -4.79 2.80
C ILE A 86 3.71 -6.09 3.41
N GLN A 87 4.23 -6.51 4.55
CA GLN A 87 3.79 -7.73 5.23
C GLN A 87 2.37 -7.59 5.75
N PHE A 88 2.04 -6.46 6.37
CA PHE A 88 0.69 -6.15 6.82
C PHE A 88 -0.29 -6.13 5.66
N ASP A 89 0.11 -5.57 4.52
CA ASP A 89 -0.69 -5.53 3.30
C ASP A 89 -1.01 -6.91 2.71
N SER A 90 -0.06 -7.84 2.90
CA SER A 90 -0.13 -9.22 2.41
C SER A 90 -0.79 -10.17 3.41
N MET A 91 -1.14 -9.68 4.60
CA MET A 91 -1.73 -10.48 5.66
C MET A 91 -3.25 -10.52 5.48
N ASP A 92 -3.77 -11.68 5.08
CA ASP A 92 -5.20 -11.94 5.16
C ASP A 92 -5.58 -12.08 6.64
N MET A 93 -6.29 -11.08 7.19
CA MET A 93 -6.72 -11.08 8.59
C MET A 93 -7.78 -12.16 8.91
N GLU A 94 -8.27 -12.90 7.91
CA GLU A 94 -9.11 -14.09 8.12
C GLU A 94 -8.35 -15.24 8.79
N ASP A 95 -7.03 -15.35 8.59
CA ASP A 95 -6.21 -16.41 9.19
C ASP A 95 -5.92 -16.20 10.69
N ILE A 96 -6.17 -15.00 11.23
CA ILE A 96 -5.88 -14.65 12.64
C ILE A 96 -7.08 -14.94 13.55
N LEU A 97 -8.27 -15.17 12.99
CA LEU A 97 -9.51 -15.38 13.75
C LEU A 97 -9.83 -16.88 14.00
N THR A 98 -8.87 -17.79 13.84
CA THR A 98 -9.05 -19.23 14.13
C THR A 98 -8.61 -19.64 15.54
#